data_AF-A0A354CQX9-F1
#
_entry.id   AF-A0A354CQX9-F1
#
_cell.length_a   1.000
_cell.length_b   1.000
_cell.length_c   1.000
_cell.angle_alpha   90.00
_cell.angle_beta   90.00
_cell.angle_gamma   90.00
#
_symmetry.space_group_name_H-M   'P 1'
#
loop_
_entity.id
_entity.type
_entity.pdbx_description
1 polymer ?
#
loop_
_entity_poly.entity_id
_entity_poly.type
_entity_poly.pdbx_seq_one_letter_code
_entity_poly.pdbx_strand_id
1 'polypeptide(L)'
;MSTVKKTDVLKSLFFILYFAILTTERIISLVSQAPLSAVSLENLIVTVTVILSLIAGWGYLLIRGRAIFKLTGNKSGGDFLQPSIAAGLLLISGMIHTRGTISLVQFVAYGFLLAAMGIYTAECVKAEGKGDLRWSTFAYITAFSMSIPVIYGDGCGCRLCAAFSVTEIVVCLGLIACFTVMLYNFFKNGGIDGFNAGVILFAAAGDGAVLFLRWHREINFFLLGAITAAVICFIVGKVFSTRGNATNL
;
A
#
# COMPACT_ATOMS: atom_id res chain seq x y z
N MET A 1 -17.05 29.96 -15.64
CA MET A 1 -15.98 29.07 -16.13
C MET A 1 -15.14 28.66 -14.92
N SER A 2 -15.42 27.50 -14.32
CA SER A 2 -14.69 27.05 -13.12
C SER A 2 -13.29 26.59 -13.52
N THR A 3 -12.27 27.24 -12.98
CA THR A 3 -10.88 26.84 -13.17
C THR A 3 -10.66 25.45 -12.56
N VAL A 4 -10.23 24.50 -13.40
CA VAL A 4 -9.86 23.15 -12.95
C VAL A 4 -8.71 23.27 -11.95
N LYS A 5 -8.87 22.69 -10.76
CA LYS A 5 -7.79 22.59 -9.77
C LYS A 5 -6.67 21.72 -10.32
N LYS A 6 -5.51 22.35 -10.60
CA LYS A 6 -4.30 21.66 -11.09
C LYS A 6 -3.88 20.48 -10.22
N THR A 7 -4.13 20.57 -8.91
CA THR A 7 -3.82 19.54 -7.92
C THR A 7 -4.69 18.28 -8.06
N ASP A 8 -5.93 18.37 -8.55
CA ASP A 8 -6.79 17.20 -8.80
C ASP A 8 -6.32 16.40 -10.02
N VAL A 9 -5.89 17.11 -11.06
CA VAL A 9 -5.25 16.51 -12.24
C VAL A 9 -3.97 15.80 -11.83
N LEU A 10 -3.15 16.43 -10.99
CA LEU A 10 -1.88 15.85 -10.54
C LEU A 10 -2.08 14.59 -9.69
N LYS A 11 -3.00 14.59 -8.72
CA LYS A 11 -3.36 13.38 -7.96
C LYS A 11 -3.85 12.26 -8.87
N SER A 12 -4.71 12.58 -9.84
CA SER A 12 -5.23 11.59 -10.80
C SER A 12 -4.12 11.00 -11.65
N LEU A 13 -3.19 11.83 -12.14
CA LEU A 13 -2.01 11.40 -12.89
C LEU A 13 -1.13 10.47 -12.05
N PHE A 14 -0.90 10.78 -10.78
CA PHE A 14 -0.10 9.94 -9.89
C PHE A 14 -0.74 8.58 -9.60
N PHE A 15 -2.07 8.51 -9.45
CA PHE A 15 -2.77 7.22 -9.44
C PHE A 15 -2.53 6.47 -10.76
N ILE A 16 -2.72 7.10 -11.91
CA ILE A 16 -2.51 6.45 -13.21
C ILE A 16 -1.07 5.96 -13.37
N LEU A 17 -0.08 6.74 -12.95
CA LEU A 17 1.34 6.35 -12.99
C LEU A 17 1.64 5.18 -12.06
N TYR A 18 1.07 5.14 -10.85
CA TYR A 18 1.15 3.98 -9.96
C TYR A 18 0.63 2.72 -10.66
N PHE A 19 -0.56 2.78 -11.27
CA PHE A 19 -1.13 1.65 -11.99
C PHE A 19 -0.29 1.24 -13.19
N ALA A 20 0.11 2.20 -14.03
CA ALA A 20 0.84 1.94 -15.26
C ALA A 20 2.22 1.34 -14.98
N ILE A 21 3.03 1.98 -14.14
CA ILE A 21 4.41 1.54 -13.85
C ILE A 21 4.39 0.17 -13.18
N LEU A 22 3.54 -0.02 -12.16
CA LEU A 22 3.46 -1.30 -11.47
C LEU A 22 2.99 -2.40 -12.43
N THR A 23 1.96 -2.15 -13.24
CA THR A 23 1.47 -3.15 -14.21
C THR A 23 2.52 -3.50 -15.26
N THR A 24 3.20 -2.51 -15.83
CA THR A 24 4.27 -2.75 -16.82
C THR A 24 5.37 -3.61 -16.23
N GLU A 25 5.81 -3.30 -15.02
CA GLU A 25 6.84 -4.07 -14.34
C GLU A 25 6.35 -5.50 -14.02
N ARG A 26 5.09 -5.67 -13.57
CA ARG A 26 4.49 -7.00 -13.37
C ARG A 26 4.40 -7.81 -14.67
N ILE A 27 4.05 -7.19 -15.80
CA ILE A 27 4.01 -7.87 -17.11
C ILE A 27 5.41 -8.32 -17.52
N ILE A 28 6.43 -7.46 -17.39
CA ILE A 28 7.83 -7.82 -17.67
C ILE A 28 8.25 -9.01 -16.81
N SER A 29 7.95 -8.97 -15.51
CA SER A 29 8.29 -10.05 -14.60
C SER A 29 7.58 -11.36 -14.95
N LEU A 30 6.30 -11.32 -15.35
CA LEU A 30 5.56 -12.52 -15.79
C LEU A 30 6.15 -13.12 -17.08
N VAL A 31 6.50 -12.29 -18.06
CA VAL A 31 7.09 -12.77 -19.33
C VAL A 31 8.46 -13.40 -19.09
N SER A 32 9.26 -12.86 -18.17
CA SER A 32 10.58 -13.40 -17.83
C SER A 32 10.57 -14.80 -17.19
N GLN A 33 9.40 -15.26 -16.71
CA GLN A 33 9.23 -16.57 -16.08
C GLN A 33 8.90 -17.69 -17.08
N ALA A 34 8.77 -17.38 -18.37
CA ALA A 34 8.50 -18.37 -19.41
C ALA A 34 9.74 -19.23 -19.74
N PRO A 35 9.58 -20.53 -20.05
CA PRO A 35 8.31 -21.23 -20.22
C PRO A 35 7.70 -21.76 -18.91
N LEU A 36 6.37 -21.63 -18.81
CA LEU A 36 5.55 -22.09 -17.66
C LEU A 36 5.53 -23.62 -17.47
N SER A 37 6.07 -24.39 -18.42
CA SER A 37 6.01 -25.86 -18.46
C SER A 37 6.94 -26.57 -17.48
N ALA A 38 7.82 -25.84 -16.78
CA ALA A 38 8.73 -26.39 -15.77
C ALA A 38 8.57 -25.72 -14.39
N VAL A 39 7.41 -25.11 -14.14
CA VAL A 39 7.19 -24.26 -12.97
C VAL A 39 6.69 -25.09 -11.78
N SER A 40 7.34 -24.96 -10.62
CA SER A 40 6.90 -25.58 -9.37
C SER A 40 5.50 -25.10 -8.96
N LEU A 41 4.76 -25.91 -8.19
CA LEU A 41 3.41 -25.55 -7.71
C LEU A 41 3.39 -24.19 -6.98
N GLU A 42 4.43 -23.89 -6.20
CA GLU A 42 4.61 -22.62 -5.48
C GLU A 42 4.70 -21.43 -6.45
N ASN A 43 5.53 -21.54 -7.48
CA ASN A 43 5.66 -20.51 -8.51
C ASN A 43 4.38 -20.36 -9.34
N LEU A 44 3.64 -21.45 -9.56
CA LEU A 44 2.33 -21.40 -10.21
C LEU A 44 1.31 -20.61 -9.39
N ILE A 45 1.22 -20.88 -8.08
CA ILE A 45 0.32 -20.15 -7.16
C ILE A 45 0.67 -18.66 -7.15
N VAL A 46 1.94 -18.32 -7.00
CA VAL A 46 2.43 -16.93 -7.05
C VAL A 46 2.06 -16.25 -8.37
N THR A 47 2.29 -16.92 -9.50
CA THR A 47 1.99 -16.40 -10.83
C THR A 47 0.48 -16.14 -11.01
N VAL A 48 -0.35 -17.11 -10.61
CA VAL A 48 -1.82 -16.97 -10.67
C VAL A 48 -2.29 -15.82 -9.77
N THR A 49 -1.76 -15.69 -8.56
CA THR A 49 -2.10 -14.58 -7.64
C THR A 49 -1.73 -13.22 -8.24
N VAL A 50 -0.56 -13.10 -8.88
CA VAL A 50 -0.15 -11.86 -9.57
C VAL A 50 -1.15 -11.53 -10.69
N ILE A 51 -1.50 -12.50 -11.55
CA ILE A 51 -2.45 -12.30 -12.65
C ILE A 51 -3.83 -11.90 -12.11
N LEU A 52 -4.33 -12.59 -11.09
CA LEU A 52 -5.62 -12.28 -10.46
C LEU A 52 -5.62 -10.88 -9.83
N SER A 53 -4.53 -10.47 -9.17
CA SER A 53 -4.38 -9.12 -8.62
C SER A 53 -4.37 -8.04 -9.70
N LEU A 54 -3.70 -8.27 -10.83
CA LEU A 54 -3.73 -7.37 -11.99
C LEU A 54 -5.16 -7.22 -12.54
N ILE A 55 -5.86 -8.33 -12.75
CA ILE A 55 -7.24 -8.35 -13.25
C ILE A 55 -8.18 -7.66 -12.25
N ALA A 56 -8.05 -7.96 -10.96
CA ALA A 56 -8.89 -7.37 -9.92
C ALA A 56 -8.65 -5.85 -9.78
N GLY A 57 -7.38 -5.42 -9.75
CA GLY A 57 -7.01 -4.01 -9.66
C GLY A 57 -7.53 -3.19 -10.85
N TRP A 58 -7.22 -3.63 -12.08
CA TRP A 58 -7.70 -2.93 -13.29
C TRP A 58 -9.21 -3.07 -13.47
N GLY A 59 -9.77 -4.26 -13.25
CA GLY A 59 -11.21 -4.48 -13.35
C GLY A 59 -12.00 -3.58 -12.39
N TYR A 60 -11.56 -3.48 -11.14
CA TYR A 60 -12.20 -2.58 -10.17
C TYR A 60 -12.04 -1.10 -10.57
N LEU A 61 -10.84 -0.70 -10.98
CA LEU A 61 -10.59 0.67 -11.43
C LEU A 61 -11.45 1.05 -12.64
N LEU A 62 -11.54 0.15 -13.61
CA LEU A 62 -12.34 0.32 -14.81
C LEU A 62 -13.84 0.17 -14.57
N ILE A 63 -14.34 -0.35 -13.44
CA ILE A 63 -15.79 -0.42 -13.18
C ILE A 63 -16.22 0.70 -12.24
N ARG A 64 -15.48 0.92 -11.16
CA ARG A 64 -15.86 1.82 -10.06
C ARG A 64 -14.98 3.07 -9.94
N GLY A 65 -13.74 3.01 -10.42
CA GLY A 65 -12.73 4.07 -10.25
C GLY A 65 -12.49 4.98 -11.46
N ARG A 66 -13.36 4.95 -12.48
CA ARG A 66 -13.14 5.66 -13.77
C ARG A 66 -12.96 7.18 -13.64
N ALA A 67 -13.34 7.77 -12.51
CA ALA A 67 -13.24 9.20 -12.27
C ALA A 67 -11.80 9.73 -12.44
N ILE A 68 -10.76 8.93 -12.11
CA ILE A 68 -9.36 9.38 -12.25
C ILE A 68 -8.92 9.56 -13.71
N PHE A 69 -9.55 8.87 -14.67
CA PHE A 69 -9.23 9.04 -16.09
C PHE A 69 -9.76 10.36 -16.66
N LYS A 70 -10.75 10.98 -16.01
CA LYS A 70 -11.22 12.31 -16.40
C LYS A 70 -10.21 13.34 -15.87
N LEU A 71 -9.22 13.70 -16.66
CA LEU A 71 -8.24 14.75 -16.32
C LEU A 71 -8.80 16.18 -16.46
N THR A 72 -10.12 16.31 -16.40
CA THR A 72 -10.86 17.56 -16.55
C THR A 72 -11.91 17.66 -15.43
N GLY A 73 -12.17 18.87 -14.95
CA GLY A 73 -13.10 19.14 -13.85
C GLY A 73 -12.48 19.10 -12.44
N ASN A 74 -13.15 19.73 -11.49
CA ASN A 74 -12.75 19.70 -10.08
C ASN A 74 -13.19 18.38 -9.45
N LYS A 75 -12.29 17.73 -8.73
CA LYS A 75 -12.56 16.48 -8.01
C LYS A 75 -12.70 16.75 -6.52
N SER A 76 -13.41 15.87 -5.85
CA SER A 76 -13.48 15.81 -4.39
C SER A 76 -12.65 14.63 -3.87
N GLY A 77 -12.44 14.54 -2.55
CA GLY A 77 -11.85 13.35 -1.93
C GLY A 77 -12.61 12.06 -2.28
N GLY A 78 -13.93 12.17 -2.51
CA GLY A 78 -14.80 11.08 -2.93
C GLY A 78 -14.37 10.40 -4.23
N ASP A 79 -13.77 11.14 -5.17
CA ASP A 79 -13.37 10.62 -6.48
C ASP A 79 -12.13 9.73 -6.41
N PHE A 80 -11.39 9.76 -5.30
CA PHE A 80 -10.19 8.96 -5.06
C PHE A 80 -10.46 7.72 -4.19
N LEU A 81 -11.67 7.56 -3.67
CA LEU A 81 -12.08 6.41 -2.86
C LEU A 81 -11.98 5.09 -3.62
N GLN A 82 -12.65 5.00 -4.77
CA GLN A 82 -12.66 3.75 -5.55
C GLN A 82 -11.27 3.42 -6.13
N PRO A 83 -10.50 4.41 -6.63
CA PRO A 83 -9.09 4.21 -6.99
C PRO A 83 -8.21 3.70 -5.84
N SER A 84 -8.42 4.13 -4.59
CA SER A 84 -7.65 3.62 -3.45
C SER A 84 -7.87 2.12 -3.20
N ILE A 85 -9.10 1.62 -3.38
CA ILE A 85 -9.40 0.19 -3.27
C ILE A 85 -8.69 -0.57 -4.39
N ALA A 86 -8.82 -0.08 -5.64
CA ALA A 86 -8.15 -0.68 -6.77
C ALA A 86 -6.62 -0.68 -6.59
N ALA A 87 -6.06 0.38 -5.99
CA ALA A 87 -4.63 0.48 -5.74
C ALA A 87 -4.15 -0.59 -4.75
N GLY A 88 -4.94 -0.83 -3.69
CA GLY A 88 -4.72 -1.91 -2.74
C GLY A 88 -4.83 -3.32 -3.35
N LEU A 89 -5.82 -3.54 -4.22
CA LEU A 89 -5.94 -4.80 -4.97
C LEU A 89 -4.74 -5.06 -5.87
N LEU A 90 -4.23 -4.02 -6.55
CA LEU A 90 -3.04 -4.10 -7.38
C LEU A 90 -1.77 -4.31 -6.54
N LEU A 91 -1.72 -3.75 -5.33
CA LEU A 91 -0.57 -3.84 -4.42
C LEU A 91 -0.22 -5.30 -4.07
N ILE A 92 -1.21 -6.21 -4.05
CA ILE A 92 -0.96 -7.65 -3.87
C ILE A 92 0.08 -8.16 -4.87
N SER A 93 -0.06 -7.83 -6.15
CA SER A 93 0.94 -8.19 -7.15
C SER A 93 2.29 -7.51 -6.92
N GLY A 94 2.28 -6.28 -6.37
CA GLY A 94 3.47 -5.49 -6.08
C GLY A 94 4.29 -6.04 -4.91
N MET A 95 3.64 -6.66 -3.93
CA MET A 95 4.33 -7.24 -2.76
C MET A 95 4.81 -8.67 -2.99
N ILE A 96 4.65 -9.23 -4.20
CA ILE A 96 5.14 -10.56 -4.54
C ILE A 96 6.36 -10.47 -5.45
N HIS A 97 7.53 -10.86 -4.96
CA HIS A 97 8.74 -10.93 -5.77
C HIS A 97 8.78 -12.25 -6.54
N THR A 98 8.87 -12.10 -7.86
CA THR A 98 9.10 -13.15 -8.84
C THR A 98 10.47 -12.96 -9.51
N ARG A 99 10.97 -13.94 -10.25
CA ARG A 99 12.34 -13.92 -10.81
C ARG A 99 12.71 -12.69 -11.65
N GLY A 100 11.74 -12.06 -12.31
CA GLY A 100 11.97 -10.83 -13.09
C GLY A 100 11.61 -9.54 -12.39
N THR A 101 11.38 -9.58 -11.06
CA THR A 101 10.93 -8.40 -10.33
C THR A 101 12.04 -7.36 -10.22
N ILE A 102 11.70 -6.13 -10.57
CA ILE A 102 12.57 -4.96 -10.46
C ILE A 102 12.07 -4.11 -9.29
N SER A 103 12.51 -4.42 -8.07
CA SER A 103 12.01 -3.80 -6.83
C SER A 103 12.08 -2.27 -6.83
N LEU A 104 13.11 -1.69 -7.47
CA LEU A 104 13.25 -0.24 -7.58
C LEU A 104 12.08 0.40 -8.36
N VAL A 105 11.63 -0.25 -9.43
CA VAL A 105 10.51 0.25 -10.25
C VAL A 105 9.19 0.16 -9.48
N GLN A 106 9.01 -0.88 -8.67
CA GLN A 106 7.86 -1.01 -7.78
C GLN A 106 7.86 0.08 -6.70
N PHE A 107 9.03 0.37 -6.11
CA PHE A 107 9.19 1.44 -5.14
C PHE A 107 8.86 2.81 -5.76
N VAL A 108 9.30 3.07 -7.00
CA VAL A 108 8.95 4.29 -7.74
C VAL A 108 7.44 4.38 -7.99
N ALA A 109 6.79 3.30 -8.42
CA ALA A 109 5.34 3.27 -8.58
C ALA A 109 4.64 3.65 -7.27
N TYR A 110 5.07 3.03 -6.17
CA TYR A 110 4.56 3.29 -4.82
C TYR A 110 4.75 4.76 -4.40
N GLY A 111 5.88 5.37 -4.75
CA GLY A 111 6.16 6.79 -4.53
C GLY A 111 5.13 7.73 -5.17
N PHE A 112 4.58 7.39 -6.34
CA PHE A 112 3.48 8.18 -6.94
C PHE A 112 2.21 8.11 -6.12
N LEU A 113 1.84 6.94 -5.58
CA LEU A 113 0.68 6.82 -4.69
C LEU A 113 0.84 7.68 -3.44
N LEU A 114 2.03 7.64 -2.82
CA LEU A 114 2.35 8.48 -1.65
C LEU A 114 2.35 9.97 -2.00
N ALA A 115 2.86 10.36 -3.16
CA ALA A 115 2.80 11.75 -3.61
C ALA A 115 1.35 12.24 -3.79
N ALA A 116 0.45 11.38 -4.29
CA ALA A 116 -0.97 11.71 -4.38
C ALA A 116 -1.60 11.93 -3.00
N MET A 117 -1.26 11.08 -2.02
CA MET A 117 -1.68 11.25 -0.63
C MET A 117 -1.11 12.52 -0.01
N GLY A 118 0.15 12.85 -0.27
CA GLY A 118 0.80 14.08 0.22
C GLY A 118 0.14 15.34 -0.31
N ILE A 119 -0.21 15.37 -1.60
CA ILE A 119 -0.98 16.49 -2.19
C ILE A 119 -2.35 16.59 -1.53
N TYR A 120 -3.07 15.47 -1.36
CA TYR A 120 -4.37 15.47 -0.72
C TYR A 120 -4.29 15.97 0.75
N THR A 121 -3.26 15.56 1.48
CA THR A 121 -2.97 16.05 2.84
C THR A 121 -2.82 17.57 2.84
N ALA A 122 -1.98 18.12 1.96
CA ALA A 122 -1.73 19.55 1.88
C ALA A 122 -3.01 20.35 1.56
N GLU A 123 -3.89 19.82 0.69
CA GLU A 123 -5.19 20.43 0.40
C GLU A 123 -6.12 20.43 1.61
N CYS A 124 -6.25 19.30 2.30
CA CYS A 124 -7.09 19.19 3.48
C CYS A 124 -6.57 20.08 4.63
N VAL A 125 -5.26 20.23 4.78
CA VAL A 125 -4.67 21.17 5.75
C VAL A 125 -5.02 22.61 5.40
N LYS A 126 -4.92 22.99 4.12
CA LYS A 126 -5.28 24.33 3.66
C LYS A 126 -6.78 24.64 3.80
N ALA A 127 -7.63 23.64 3.57
CA ALA A 127 -9.08 23.82 3.61
C ALA A 127 -9.65 23.78 5.03
N GLU A 128 -9.13 22.91 5.90
CA GLU A 128 -9.77 22.53 7.16
C GLU A 128 -8.81 22.56 8.37
N GLY A 129 -7.56 23.03 8.22
CA GLY A 129 -6.60 23.18 9.31
C GLY A 129 -6.00 21.86 9.81
N LYS A 130 -5.83 21.69 11.13
CA LYS A 130 -5.35 20.45 11.79
C LYS A 130 -4.10 19.83 11.14
N GLY A 131 -3.12 20.68 10.80
CA GLY A 131 -1.86 20.29 10.13
C GLY A 131 -1.18 19.11 10.80
N ASP A 132 -0.96 19.19 12.10
CA ASP A 132 -0.25 18.18 12.88
C ASP A 132 -0.91 16.80 12.77
N LEU A 133 -2.25 16.74 12.89
CA LEU A 133 -2.99 15.48 12.83
C LEU A 133 -2.98 14.87 11.42
N ARG A 134 -3.14 15.70 10.38
CA ARG A 134 -3.19 15.26 8.98
C ARG A 134 -1.83 14.79 8.48
N TRP A 135 -0.77 15.54 8.77
CA TRP A 135 0.60 15.12 8.44
C TRP A 135 1.03 13.90 9.24
N SER A 136 0.62 13.78 10.51
CA SER A 136 0.87 12.56 11.30
C SER A 136 0.11 11.35 10.75
N THR A 137 -1.13 11.55 10.28
CA THR A 137 -1.89 10.48 9.60
C THR A 137 -1.19 10.04 8.32
N PHE A 138 -0.77 10.98 7.47
CA PHE A 138 -0.02 10.70 6.26
C PHE A 138 1.27 9.93 6.56
N ALA A 139 2.06 10.38 7.56
CA ALA A 139 3.29 9.72 7.99
C ALA A 139 3.01 8.31 8.51
N TYR A 140 1.96 8.13 9.31
CA TYR A 140 1.56 6.82 9.83
C TYR A 140 1.17 5.84 8.71
N ILE A 141 0.28 6.24 7.80
CA ILE A 141 -0.14 5.36 6.69
C ILE A 141 1.05 5.03 5.77
N THR A 142 1.95 5.99 5.55
CA THR A 142 3.18 5.78 4.76
C THR A 142 4.14 4.80 5.44
N ALA A 143 4.37 4.95 6.75
CA ALA A 143 5.23 4.04 7.49
C ALA A 143 4.63 2.63 7.59
N PHE A 144 3.32 2.54 7.85
CA PHE A 144 2.57 1.28 7.89
C PHE A 144 2.68 0.52 6.57
N SER A 145 2.54 1.23 5.45
CA SER A 145 2.56 0.56 4.16
C SER A 145 3.95 0.07 3.76
N MET A 146 5.01 0.72 4.25
CA MET A 146 6.39 0.24 4.12
C MET A 146 6.68 -0.96 5.02
N SER A 147 5.85 -1.21 6.05
CA SER A 147 6.00 -2.38 6.92
C SER A 147 5.32 -3.63 6.35
N ILE A 148 4.61 -3.54 5.22
CA ILE A 148 4.04 -4.72 4.57
C ILE A 148 5.20 -5.63 4.11
N PRO A 149 5.29 -6.89 4.57
CA PRO A 149 6.36 -7.77 4.18
C PRO A 149 6.20 -8.18 2.72
N VAL A 150 7.33 -8.29 2.02
CA VAL A 150 7.39 -8.73 0.62
C VAL A 150 7.48 -10.25 0.58
N ILE A 151 6.62 -10.90 -0.21
CA ILE A 151 6.60 -12.34 -0.40
C ILE A 151 7.69 -12.75 -1.39
N TYR A 152 8.60 -13.63 -0.99
CA TYR A 152 9.66 -14.14 -1.86
C TYR A 152 9.29 -15.52 -2.44
N GLY A 153 9.27 -15.64 -3.78
CA GLY A 153 8.88 -16.89 -4.46
C GLY A 153 9.93 -18.01 -4.48
N ASP A 154 11.18 -17.73 -4.11
CA ASP A 154 12.23 -18.75 -4.07
C ASP A 154 12.31 -19.34 -2.65
N GLY A 155 11.87 -20.60 -2.53
CA GLY A 155 11.66 -21.31 -1.27
C GLY A 155 12.80 -21.17 -0.26
N CYS A 156 12.45 -21.02 1.02
CA CYS A 156 13.43 -21.06 2.10
C CYS A 156 14.21 -22.40 2.03
N GLY A 157 15.51 -22.37 2.30
CA GLY A 157 16.36 -23.57 2.35
C GLY A 157 16.46 -24.19 3.76
N CYS A 158 15.38 -24.10 4.55
CA CYS A 158 15.36 -24.32 5.99
C CYS A 158 14.41 -25.45 6.45
N ARG A 159 14.38 -25.79 7.74
CA ARG A 159 13.48 -26.85 8.27
C ARG A 159 12.04 -26.37 8.50
N LEU A 160 11.83 -25.05 8.51
CA LEU A 160 10.56 -24.34 8.80
C LEU A 160 10.01 -23.56 7.58
N CYS A 161 10.46 -23.88 6.36
CA CYS A 161 10.12 -23.11 5.15
C CYS A 161 8.63 -22.95 4.92
N ALA A 162 7.89 -24.04 5.08
CA ALA A 162 6.45 -24.02 4.86
C ALA A 162 5.76 -23.07 5.86
N ALA A 163 6.19 -23.08 7.12
CA ALA A 163 5.67 -22.17 8.13
C ALA A 163 6.03 -20.71 7.81
N PHE A 164 7.27 -20.44 7.41
CA PHE A 164 7.70 -19.11 7.02
C PHE A 164 6.93 -18.56 5.80
N SER A 165 6.86 -19.30 4.70
CA SER A 165 6.18 -18.86 3.48
C SER A 165 4.68 -18.64 3.74
N VAL A 166 4.03 -19.52 4.50
CA VAL A 166 2.61 -19.35 4.86
C VAL A 166 2.42 -18.12 5.74
N THR A 167 3.26 -17.92 6.77
CA THR A 167 3.17 -16.73 7.62
C THR A 167 3.42 -15.45 6.84
N GLU A 168 4.44 -15.39 5.98
CA GLU A 168 4.74 -14.23 5.14
C GLU A 168 3.56 -13.88 4.23
N ILE A 169 2.96 -14.88 3.56
CA ILE A 169 1.79 -14.67 2.71
C ILE A 169 0.58 -14.18 3.51
N VAL A 170 0.25 -14.81 4.63
CA VAL A 170 -0.91 -14.45 5.46
C VAL A 170 -0.77 -13.04 6.03
N VAL A 171 0.41 -12.71 6.57
CA VAL A 171 0.69 -11.38 7.13
C VAL A 171 0.66 -10.34 6.02
N CYS A 172 1.34 -10.57 4.90
CA CYS A 172 1.34 -9.66 3.75
C CYS A 172 -0.07 -9.34 3.26
N LEU A 173 -0.89 -10.36 2.97
CA LEU A 173 -2.26 -10.17 2.49
C LEU A 173 -3.14 -9.47 3.53
N GLY A 174 -3.01 -9.82 4.81
CA GLY A 174 -3.72 -9.16 5.90
C GLY A 174 -3.36 -7.68 6.01
N LEU A 175 -2.08 -7.34 5.94
CA LEU A 175 -1.62 -5.95 6.03
C LEU A 175 -1.97 -5.13 4.78
N ILE A 176 -1.97 -5.74 3.59
CA ILE A 176 -2.49 -5.08 2.38
C ILE A 176 -3.98 -4.77 2.54
N ALA A 177 -4.78 -5.68 3.10
CA ALA A 177 -6.19 -5.42 3.37
C ALA A 177 -6.38 -4.27 4.36
N CYS A 178 -5.63 -4.26 5.46
CA CYS A 178 -5.62 -3.16 6.43
C CYS A 178 -5.21 -1.83 5.77
N PHE A 179 -4.12 -1.82 5.01
CA PHE A 179 -3.64 -0.64 4.29
C PHE A 179 -4.68 -0.13 3.30
N THR A 180 -5.37 -1.01 2.57
CA THR A 180 -6.41 -0.65 1.61
C THR A 180 -7.58 0.06 2.31
N VAL A 181 -8.00 -0.45 3.48
CA VAL A 181 -9.04 0.18 4.30
C VAL A 181 -8.58 1.52 4.85
N MET A 182 -7.33 1.61 5.34
CA MET A 182 -6.75 2.87 5.83
C MET A 182 -6.67 3.91 4.72
N LEU A 183 -6.22 3.54 3.52
CA LEU A 183 -6.13 4.42 2.36
C LEU A 183 -7.51 4.91 1.91
N TYR A 184 -8.50 4.01 1.89
CA TYR A 184 -9.89 4.38 1.60
C TYR A 184 -10.43 5.38 2.63
N ASN A 185 -10.25 5.11 3.93
CA ASN A 185 -10.70 5.99 5.00
C ASN A 185 -9.97 7.33 4.99
N PHE A 186 -8.68 7.34 4.62
CA PHE A 186 -7.88 8.55 4.48
C PHE A 186 -8.48 9.52 3.45
N PHE A 187 -8.85 9.04 2.25
CA PHE A 187 -9.52 9.87 1.26
C PHE A 187 -10.98 10.19 1.61
N LYS A 188 -11.64 9.34 2.40
CA LYS A 188 -13.02 9.56 2.86
C LYS A 188 -13.13 10.64 3.91
N ASN A 189 -12.18 10.69 4.83
CA ASN A 189 -12.25 11.49 6.06
C ASN A 189 -11.34 12.72 6.01
N GLY A 190 -11.02 13.24 4.82
CA GLY A 190 -10.24 14.48 4.68
C GLY A 190 -8.79 14.37 5.21
N GLY A 191 -8.16 13.21 5.01
CA GLY A 191 -6.77 12.95 5.36
C GLY A 191 -6.54 12.57 6.83
N ILE A 192 -7.58 12.09 7.53
CA ILE A 192 -7.52 11.69 8.94
C ILE A 192 -7.88 10.21 9.07
N ASP A 193 -7.04 9.45 9.76
CA ASP A 193 -7.30 8.05 10.14
C ASP A 193 -7.70 7.94 11.62
N GLY A 194 -8.40 6.85 11.97
CA GLY A 194 -8.83 6.60 13.34
C GLY A 194 -7.72 6.15 14.30
N PHE A 195 -6.53 5.82 13.80
CA PHE A 195 -5.44 5.21 14.58
C PHE A 195 -5.96 4.00 15.37
N ASN A 196 -6.42 2.98 14.63
CA ASN A 196 -6.96 1.76 15.21
C ASN A 196 -5.82 0.90 15.79
N ALA A 197 -5.84 0.70 17.12
CA ALA A 197 -4.84 -0.09 17.82
C ALA A 197 -4.78 -1.55 17.35
N GLY A 198 -5.93 -2.12 16.94
CA GLY A 198 -5.97 -3.50 16.42
C GLY A 198 -5.14 -3.68 15.15
N VAL A 199 -5.10 -2.66 14.28
CA VAL A 199 -4.34 -2.70 13.02
C VAL A 199 -2.83 -2.69 13.29
N ILE A 200 -2.35 -1.81 14.17
CA ILE A 200 -0.91 -1.75 14.49
C ILE A 200 -0.45 -2.96 15.32
N LEU A 201 -1.31 -3.50 16.20
CA LEU A 201 -1.01 -4.73 16.94
C LEU A 201 -0.89 -5.93 16.00
N PHE A 202 -1.81 -6.04 15.02
CA PHE A 202 -1.73 -7.07 13.99
C PHE A 202 -0.44 -6.93 13.15
N ALA A 203 -0.07 -5.72 12.75
CA ALA A 203 1.19 -5.47 12.05
C ALA A 203 2.42 -5.83 12.89
N ALA A 204 2.51 -5.35 14.13
CA ALA A 204 3.65 -5.63 15.00
C ALA A 204 3.80 -7.13 15.30
N ALA A 205 2.69 -7.84 15.54
CA ALA A 205 2.70 -9.27 15.78
C ALA A 205 3.04 -10.06 14.51
N GLY A 206 2.43 -9.70 13.37
CA GLY A 206 2.66 -10.34 12.08
C GLY A 206 4.10 -10.15 11.60
N ASP A 207 4.58 -8.92 11.53
CA ASP A 207 5.96 -8.60 11.13
C ASP A 207 6.97 -9.16 12.13
N GLY A 208 6.65 -9.15 13.43
CA GLY A 208 7.44 -9.80 14.46
C GLY A 208 7.60 -11.31 14.22
N ALA A 209 6.52 -11.99 13.83
CA ALA A 209 6.57 -13.42 13.49
C ALA A 209 7.40 -13.67 12.22
N VAL A 210 7.22 -12.86 11.17
CA VAL A 210 8.02 -12.93 9.94
C VAL A 210 9.50 -12.72 10.22
N LEU A 211 9.85 -11.69 10.99
CA LEU A 211 11.22 -11.37 11.38
C LEU A 211 11.83 -12.48 12.24
N PHE A 212 11.08 -13.01 13.21
CA PHE A 212 11.54 -14.10 14.08
C PHE A 212 11.87 -15.37 13.28
N LEU A 213 10.96 -15.79 12.38
CA LEU A 213 11.16 -16.97 11.54
C LEU A 213 12.34 -16.80 10.56
N ARG A 214 12.65 -15.56 10.16
CA ARG A 214 13.77 -15.23 9.25
C ARG A 214 15.09 -14.93 9.98
N TRP A 215 15.05 -14.71 11.29
CA TRP A 215 16.17 -14.22 12.11
C TRP A 215 17.43 -15.07 12.00
N HIS A 216 17.27 -16.39 11.85
CA HIS A 216 18.39 -17.34 11.78
C HIS A 216 19.23 -17.22 10.49
N ARG A 217 18.74 -16.53 9.46
CA ARG A 217 19.44 -16.40 8.17
C ARG A 217 19.91 -14.97 7.93
N GLU A 218 18.98 -14.03 7.98
CA GLU A 218 19.25 -12.61 7.72
C GLU A 218 18.10 -11.76 8.25
N ILE A 219 18.43 -10.76 9.07
CA ILE A 219 17.43 -9.84 9.60
C ILE A 219 17.07 -8.84 8.49
N ASN A 220 15.78 -8.76 8.16
CA ASN A 220 15.28 -7.72 7.27
C ASN A 220 15.20 -6.38 8.03
N PHE A 221 16.31 -5.65 8.06
CA PHE A 221 16.39 -4.35 8.74
C PHE A 221 15.44 -3.30 8.16
N PHE A 222 15.09 -3.40 6.88
CA PHE A 222 14.09 -2.53 6.27
C PHE A 222 12.72 -2.75 6.90
N LEU A 223 12.27 -4.01 6.98
CA LEU A 223 11.00 -4.37 7.61
C LEU A 223 10.96 -3.96 9.09
N LEU A 224 12.04 -4.23 9.83
CA LEU A 224 12.17 -3.84 11.24
C LEU A 224 12.11 -2.31 11.42
N GLY A 225 12.80 -1.56 10.56
CA GLY A 225 12.77 -0.09 10.58
C GLY A 225 11.37 0.44 10.26
N ALA A 226 10.71 -0.14 9.26
CA ALA A 226 9.37 0.28 8.84
C ALA A 226 8.31 0.02 9.92
N ILE A 227 8.27 -1.17 10.54
CA ILE A 227 7.32 -1.43 11.64
C ILE A 227 7.59 -0.56 12.86
N THR A 228 8.87 -0.30 13.17
CA THR A 228 9.24 0.61 14.26
C THR A 228 8.76 2.03 13.98
N ALA A 229 8.98 2.54 12.77
CA ALA A 229 8.48 3.85 12.34
C ALA A 229 6.95 3.90 12.38
N ALA A 230 6.26 2.86 11.93
CA ALA A 230 4.79 2.78 11.97
C ALA A 230 4.25 2.84 13.41
N VAL A 231 4.88 2.15 14.36
CA VAL A 231 4.52 2.20 15.78
C VAL A 231 4.75 3.60 16.36
N ILE A 232 5.88 4.24 16.06
CA ILE A 232 6.16 5.62 16.52
C ILE A 232 5.11 6.59 15.95
N CYS A 233 4.87 6.54 14.64
CA CYS A 233 3.87 7.39 13.99
C CYS A 233 2.45 7.14 14.52
N PHE A 234 2.11 5.89 14.87
CA PHE A 234 0.84 5.55 15.51
C PHE A 234 0.71 6.24 16.87
N ILE A 235 1.72 6.13 17.74
CA ILE A 235 1.70 6.74 19.08
C ILE A 235 1.57 8.26 18.97
N VAL A 236 2.40 8.88 18.12
CA VAL A 236 2.38 10.33 17.88
C VAL A 236 1.02 10.78 17.33
N GLY A 237 0.50 10.09 16.32
CA GLY A 237 -0.80 10.38 15.73
C GLY A 237 -1.95 10.22 16.72
N LYS A 238 -1.88 9.23 17.62
CA LYS A 238 -2.89 9.05 18.68
C LYS A 238 -2.88 10.20 19.68
N VAL A 239 -1.70 10.69 20.07
CA VAL A 239 -1.57 11.87 20.94
C VAL A 239 -2.22 13.11 20.29
N PHE A 240 -1.95 13.35 19.00
CA PHE A 240 -2.57 14.47 18.28
C PHE A 240 -4.09 14.32 18.12
N SER A 241 -4.56 13.10 17.86
CA SER A 241 -5.99 12.80 17.76
C SER A 241 -6.73 13.10 19.08
N THR A 242 -6.16 12.65 20.22
CA THR A 242 -6.73 12.91 21.54
C THR A 242 -6.72 14.39 21.90
N ARG A 243 -5.62 15.11 21.61
CA ARG A 243 -5.54 16.57 21.83
C ARG A 243 -6.57 17.34 21.02
N GLY A 244 -6.76 16.97 19.75
CA GLY A 244 -7.76 17.60 18.89
C GLY A 244 -9.20 17.39 19.36
N ASN A 245 -9.49 16.29 20.05
CA ASN A 245 -10.81 16.07 20.66
C ASN A 245 -11.02 16.90 21.93
N ALA A 246 -9.96 17.12 22.72
CA ALA A 246 -10.02 17.92 23.95
C ALA A 246 -10.23 19.43 23.69
N THR A 247 -9.82 19.96 22.53
CA THR A 247 -9.99 21.37 22.16
C THR A 247 -11.37 21.73 21.58
N ASN A 248 -12.28 20.75 21.45
CA ASN A 248 -13.64 20.95 20.95
C ASN A 248 -14.72 20.79 22.05
N LEU A 249 -14.31 20.73 23.32
CA LEU A 249 -15.15 20.81 24.52
C LEU A 249 -14.92 22.16 25.21
#